data_AF-A0A949UH39-F1
#
_entry.id   AF-A0A949UH39-F1
#
_cell.length_a   1.000
_cell.length_b   1.000
_cell.length_c   1.000
_cell.angle_alpha   90.00
_cell.angle_beta   90.00
_cell.angle_gamma   90.00
#
_symmetry.space_group_name_H-M   'P 1'
#
loop_
_entity.id
_entity.type
_entity.pdbx_description
1 polymer ?
#
loop_
_entity_poly.entity_id
_entity_poly.type
_entity_poly.pdbx_seq_one_letter_code
_entity_poly.pdbx_strand_id
1 'polypeptide(L)'
;RCIQIGQEFTTVHGYDTPDEIKAAGLSERYRTIMQRTADAVTRLAQARSSEAKESSQYAIPLAFRKRTLFKMDFAEVVYISELRTTPAGHQSYRNVAYAMYEAVAKKYPALTKYFRVVDVREPVDLLKR
;
A
#
# COMPACT_ATOMS: atom_id res chain seq x y z
N ARG A 1 0.64 -16.54 -14.36
CA ARG A 1 0.39 -15.09 -14.52
C ARG A 1 -0.05 -14.54 -13.17
N CYS A 2 0.67 -13.56 -12.63
CA CYS A 2 0.31 -12.90 -11.37
C CYS A 2 -1.03 -12.18 -11.57
N ILE A 3 -2.02 -12.55 -10.75
CA ILE A 3 -3.36 -11.96 -10.78
C ILE A 3 -3.49 -11.05 -9.56
N GLN A 4 -3.89 -9.81 -9.81
CA GLN A 4 -4.19 -8.83 -8.79
C GLN A 4 -5.71 -8.57 -8.77
N ILE A 5 -6.36 -8.85 -7.64
CA ILE A 5 -7.79 -8.60 -7.44
C ILE A 5 -7.91 -7.47 -6.42
N GLY A 6 -8.27 -6.28 -6.89
CA GLY A 6 -8.42 -5.10 -6.05
C GLY A 6 -9.84 -4.93 -5.51
N GLN A 7 -9.97 -4.55 -4.25
CA GLN A 7 -11.22 -4.01 -3.70
C GLN A 7 -11.55 -2.65 -4.36
N GLU A 8 -12.80 -2.22 -4.38
CA GLU A 8 -13.14 -0.81 -4.66
C GLU A 8 -12.44 0.15 -3.66
N PHE A 9 -12.27 1.41 -4.05
CA PHE A 9 -11.71 2.40 -3.13
C PHE A 9 -12.71 2.70 -2.02
N THR A 10 -12.20 2.81 -0.80
CA THR A 10 -13.02 2.98 0.40
C THR A 10 -12.22 3.64 1.51
N THR A 11 -12.90 4.31 2.43
CA THR A 11 -12.31 4.97 3.58
C THR A 11 -12.32 4.10 4.86
N VAL A 12 -12.94 2.92 4.81
CA VAL A 12 -13.24 2.09 5.99
C VAL A 12 -12.01 1.44 6.64
N HIS A 13 -10.89 1.30 5.93
CA HIS A 13 -9.68 0.66 6.46
C HIS A 13 -8.71 1.67 7.09
N GLY A 14 -9.17 2.90 7.30
CA GLY A 14 -8.34 4.00 7.77
C GLY A 14 -7.27 4.42 6.75
N TYR A 15 -6.30 5.18 7.22
CA TYR A 15 -5.25 5.75 6.40
C TYR A 15 -3.89 5.70 7.10
N ASP A 16 -2.83 5.79 6.32
CA ASP A 16 -1.46 5.96 6.82
C ASP A 16 -1.16 7.44 7.06
N THR A 17 -0.38 7.72 8.11
CA THR A 17 0.15 9.06 8.39
C THR A 17 1.66 9.02 8.17
N PRO A 18 2.19 9.74 7.16
CA PRO A 18 3.63 9.80 6.90
C PRO A 18 4.39 10.31 8.12
N ASP A 19 5.60 9.81 8.35
CA ASP A 19 6.41 10.20 9.51
C ASP A 19 6.84 11.67 9.44
N GLU A 20 6.94 12.23 8.24
CA GLU A 20 7.20 13.65 8.00
C GLU A 20 6.07 14.53 8.55
N ILE A 21 4.81 14.07 8.46
CA ILE A 21 3.65 14.77 9.05
C ILE A 21 3.73 14.78 10.57
N LYS A 22 4.20 13.67 11.16
CA LYS A 22 4.42 13.57 12.61
C LYS A 22 5.57 14.47 13.05
N ALA A 23 6.70 14.41 12.34
CA ALA A 23 7.88 15.23 12.61
C ALA A 23 7.59 16.73 12.49
N ALA A 24 6.69 17.12 11.59
CA ALA A 24 6.22 18.51 11.45
C ALA A 24 5.23 18.96 12.53
N GLY A 25 4.81 18.08 13.47
CA GLY A 25 3.81 18.40 14.49
C GLY A 25 2.39 18.60 13.92
N LEU A 26 2.12 18.10 12.71
CA LEU A 26 0.86 18.32 11.98
C LEU A 26 -0.14 17.17 12.13
N SER A 27 0.13 16.18 12.99
CA SER A 27 -0.67 14.96 13.13
C SER A 27 -2.15 15.23 13.38
N GLU A 28 -2.49 16.14 14.30
CA GLU A 28 -3.90 16.45 14.60
C GLU A 28 -4.61 17.15 13.44
N ARG A 29 -3.92 18.04 12.74
CA ARG A 29 -4.47 18.70 11.55
C ARG A 29 -4.71 17.69 10.44
N TYR A 30 -3.74 16.81 10.20
CA TYR A 30 -3.85 15.73 9.22
C TYR A 30 -5.01 14.80 9.56
N ARG A 31 -5.09 14.34 10.81
CA ARG A 31 -6.18 13.48 11.31
C ARG A 31 -7.55 14.11 11.09
N THR A 32 -7.68 15.38 11.43
CA THR A 32 -8.93 16.15 11.24
C THR A 32 -9.34 16.24 9.77
N ILE A 33 -8.39 16.51 8.87
CA ILE A 33 -8.66 16.60 7.44
C ILE A 33 -9.11 15.24 6.91
N MET A 34 -8.38 14.17 7.23
CA MET A 34 -8.70 12.83 6.76
C MET A 34 -10.07 12.35 7.24
N GLN A 35 -10.46 12.67 8.49
CA GLN A 35 -11.80 12.37 8.99
C GLN A 35 -12.88 13.14 8.22
N ARG A 36 -12.70 14.45 8.02
CA ARG A 36 -13.65 15.27 7.23
C ARG A 36 -13.78 14.76 5.79
N THR A 37 -12.69 14.31 5.20
CA THR A 37 -12.70 13.69 3.87
C THR A 37 -13.49 12.39 3.86
N ALA A 38 -13.30 11.52 4.85
CA ALA A 38 -14.09 10.30 4.98
C ALA A 38 -15.59 10.59 5.08
N ASP A 39 -15.99 11.54 5.93
CA ASP A 39 -17.38 11.95 6.08
C ASP A 39 -17.95 12.55 4.78
N ALA A 40 -17.14 13.35 4.07
CA ALA A 40 -17.53 13.92 2.78
C ALA A 40 -17.74 12.84 1.71
N VAL A 41 -16.84 11.86 1.61
CA VAL A 41 -16.97 10.71 0.71
C VAL A 41 -18.26 9.93 1.01
N THR A 42 -18.55 9.67 2.29
CA THR A 42 -19.80 8.98 2.69
C THR A 42 -21.04 9.77 2.27
N ARG A 43 -21.05 11.09 2.46
CA ARG A 43 -22.19 11.93 2.03
C ARG A 43 -22.34 11.96 0.51
N LEU A 44 -21.23 12.04 -0.24
CA LEU A 44 -21.26 12.00 -1.70
C LEU A 44 -21.81 10.67 -2.22
N ALA A 45 -21.44 9.56 -1.59
CA ALA A 45 -21.93 8.23 -1.94
C ALA A 45 -23.44 8.03 -1.72
N GLN A 46 -24.06 8.86 -0.88
CA GLN A 46 -25.50 8.84 -0.57
C GLN A 46 -26.33 9.80 -1.45
N ALA A 47 -25.71 10.50 -2.40
CA ALA A 47 -26.43 11.38 -3.31
C ALA A 47 -27.41 10.59 -4.21
N ARG A 48 -28.44 11.25 -4.73
CA ARG A 48 -29.53 10.62 -5.51
C ARG A 48 -29.14 10.18 -6.93
N SER A 49 -27.90 10.41 -7.36
CA SER A 49 -27.41 9.99 -8.67
C SER A 49 -27.08 8.50 -8.66
N SER A 50 -27.35 7.81 -9.76
CA SER A 50 -26.97 6.41 -9.99
C SER A 50 -25.47 6.16 -9.84
N GLU A 51 -24.63 7.15 -10.19
CA GLU A 51 -23.17 7.08 -10.13
C GLU A 51 -22.59 7.70 -8.85
N ALA A 52 -23.42 8.01 -7.86
CA ALA A 52 -22.98 8.70 -6.63
C ALA A 52 -21.88 7.92 -5.90
N LYS A 53 -22.00 6.59 -5.83
CA LYS A 53 -21.04 5.71 -5.16
C LYS A 53 -19.68 5.72 -5.88
N GLU A 54 -19.67 5.54 -7.20
CA GLU A 54 -18.46 5.53 -8.02
C GLU A 54 -17.79 6.91 -8.02
N SER A 55 -18.59 7.98 -8.16
CA SER A 55 -18.11 9.36 -8.16
C SER A 55 -17.49 9.77 -6.83
N SER A 56 -18.03 9.27 -5.71
CA SER A 56 -17.47 9.54 -4.37
C SER A 56 -16.03 9.04 -4.20
N GLN A 57 -15.64 7.99 -4.94
CA GLN A 57 -14.30 7.40 -4.83
C GLN A 57 -13.21 8.37 -5.32
N TYR A 58 -13.54 9.31 -6.21
CA TYR A 58 -12.59 10.33 -6.69
C TYR A 58 -12.16 11.31 -5.60
N ALA A 59 -12.93 11.43 -4.53
CA ALA A 59 -12.60 12.29 -3.39
C ALA A 59 -11.72 11.57 -2.34
N ILE A 60 -11.38 10.29 -2.53
CA ILE A 60 -10.57 9.50 -1.58
C ILE A 60 -9.07 9.75 -1.82
N PRO A 61 -8.33 10.31 -0.84
CA PRO A 61 -6.88 10.46 -0.91
C PRO A 61 -6.15 9.11 -0.96
N LEU A 62 -4.99 9.07 -1.63
CA LEU A 62 -4.16 7.87 -1.76
C LEU A 62 -3.61 7.31 -0.43
N ALA A 63 -3.70 8.08 0.65
CA ALA A 63 -3.30 7.62 1.98
C ALA A 63 -4.29 6.61 2.60
N PHE A 64 -5.53 6.53 2.10
CA PHE A 64 -6.50 5.52 2.58
C PHE A 64 -6.10 4.11 2.12
N ARG A 65 -6.23 3.16 3.04
CA ARG A 65 -5.82 1.78 2.80
C ARG A 65 -6.85 1.05 1.94
N LYS A 66 -6.36 0.25 1.00
CA LYS A 66 -7.17 -0.62 0.14
C LYS A 66 -6.65 -2.05 0.22
N ARG A 67 -7.57 -3.02 0.25
CA ARG A 67 -7.22 -4.43 0.19
C ARG A 67 -7.06 -4.90 -1.25
N THR A 68 -6.05 -5.74 -1.45
CA THR A 68 -5.79 -6.37 -2.73
C THR A 68 -5.36 -7.80 -2.47
N LEU A 69 -5.96 -8.75 -3.18
CA LEU A 69 -5.53 -10.14 -3.19
C LEU A 69 -4.60 -10.36 -4.38
N PHE A 70 -3.43 -10.91 -4.09
CA PHE A 70 -2.52 -11.38 -5.13
C PHE A 70 -2.53 -12.91 -5.19
N LYS A 71 -2.77 -13.45 -6.37
CA LYS A 71 -2.56 -14.87 -6.67
C LYS A 71 -1.37 -14.97 -7.62
N MET A 72 -0.33 -15.62 -7.15
CA MET A 72 0.93 -15.75 -7.88
C MET A 72 1.60 -17.08 -7.59
N ASP A 73 2.39 -17.56 -8.55
CA ASP A 73 3.29 -18.69 -8.36
C ASP A 73 4.62 -18.26 -7.73
N PHE A 74 5.55 -19.22 -7.59
CA PHE A 74 6.86 -18.97 -7.01
C PHE A 74 7.74 -18.02 -7.84
N ALA A 75 7.77 -18.18 -9.17
CA ALA A 75 8.60 -17.34 -10.03
C ALA A 75 8.11 -15.88 -10.00
N GLU A 76 6.79 -15.70 -9.92
CA GLU A 76 6.15 -14.39 -9.87
C GLU A 76 6.39 -13.66 -8.54
N VAL A 77 6.34 -14.36 -7.41
CA VAL A 77 6.66 -13.74 -6.12
C VAL A 77 8.14 -13.37 -6.03
N VAL A 78 9.04 -14.18 -6.60
CA VAL A 78 10.47 -13.83 -6.71
C VAL A 78 10.60 -12.55 -7.52
N TYR A 79 10.03 -12.50 -8.73
CA TYR A 79 10.12 -11.34 -9.60
C TYR A 79 9.59 -10.05 -8.95
N ILE A 80 8.40 -10.09 -8.34
CA ILE A 80 7.80 -8.93 -7.68
C ILE A 80 8.65 -8.49 -6.48
N SER A 81 9.08 -9.42 -5.64
CA SER A 81 9.85 -9.11 -4.43
C SER A 81 11.19 -8.46 -4.80
N GLU A 82 11.90 -8.98 -5.80
CA GLU A 82 13.16 -8.39 -6.27
C GLU A 82 12.96 -6.99 -6.83
N LEU A 83 12.02 -6.82 -7.76
CA LEU A 83 11.82 -5.55 -8.45
C LEU A 83 11.30 -4.45 -7.51
N ARG A 84 10.38 -4.80 -6.61
CA ARG A 84 9.60 -3.84 -5.83
C ARG A 84 10.13 -3.56 -4.44
N THR A 85 11.16 -4.28 -3.97
CA THR A 85 11.86 -3.93 -2.73
C THR A 85 12.98 -2.91 -2.93
N THR A 86 13.31 -2.58 -4.19
CA THR A 86 14.36 -1.62 -4.53
C THR A 86 14.15 -0.21 -3.92
N PRO A 87 15.24 0.50 -3.60
CA PRO A 87 15.26 1.88 -3.08
C PRO A 87 14.42 2.91 -3.82
N ALA A 88 14.32 2.80 -5.14
CA ALA A 88 13.64 3.79 -5.97
C ALA A 88 12.11 3.81 -5.75
N GLY A 89 11.58 2.83 -5.01
CA GLY A 89 10.14 2.70 -4.80
C GLY A 89 9.60 3.38 -3.55
N HIS A 90 8.30 3.67 -3.59
CA HIS A 90 7.59 4.18 -2.41
C HIS A 90 7.50 3.12 -1.30
N GLN A 91 7.74 3.53 -0.05
CA GLN A 91 7.84 2.62 1.10
C GLN A 91 6.62 1.71 1.26
N SER A 92 5.41 2.21 0.99
CA SER A 92 4.16 1.45 1.17
C SER A 92 4.16 0.13 0.38
N TYR A 93 4.51 0.15 -0.90
CA TYR A 93 4.53 -1.08 -1.69
C TYR A 93 5.83 -1.86 -1.52
N ARG A 94 6.94 -1.20 -1.16
CA ARG A 94 8.18 -1.90 -0.79
C ARG A 94 7.94 -2.84 0.38
N ASN A 95 7.27 -2.35 1.42
CA ASN A 95 6.87 -3.15 2.58
C ASN A 95 6.00 -4.35 2.18
N VAL A 96 5.02 -4.15 1.30
CA VAL A 96 4.16 -5.24 0.81
C VAL A 96 4.96 -6.28 0.03
N ALA A 97 5.85 -5.85 -0.86
CA ALA A 97 6.71 -6.76 -1.63
C ALA A 97 7.68 -7.53 -0.73
N TYR A 98 8.25 -6.88 0.28
CA TYR A 98 9.11 -7.55 1.25
C TYR A 98 8.33 -8.56 2.09
N ALA A 99 7.11 -8.24 2.52
CA ALA A 99 6.24 -9.16 3.24
C ALA A 99 5.86 -10.40 2.39
N MET A 100 5.77 -10.27 1.06
CA MET A 100 5.59 -11.42 0.18
C MET A 100 6.78 -12.38 0.25
N TYR A 101 8.01 -11.84 0.23
CA TYR A 101 9.22 -12.62 0.47
C TYR A 101 9.22 -13.27 1.87
N GLU A 102 8.91 -12.51 2.93
CA GLU A 102 8.90 -13.04 4.30
C GLU A 102 7.88 -14.19 4.47
N ALA A 103 6.73 -14.10 3.81
CA ALA A 103 5.73 -15.16 3.82
C ALA A 103 6.26 -16.46 3.17
N VAL A 104 7.00 -16.33 2.06
CA VAL A 104 7.66 -17.48 1.41
C VAL A 104 8.80 -18.01 2.28
N ALA A 105 9.63 -17.14 2.84
CA ALA A 105 10.74 -17.51 3.70
C ALA A 105 10.28 -18.31 4.93
N LYS A 106 9.17 -17.88 5.53
CA LYS A 106 8.55 -18.57 6.66
C LYS A 106 8.00 -19.95 6.30
N LYS A 107 7.38 -20.10 5.13
CA LYS A 107 6.71 -21.35 4.73
C LYS A 107 7.63 -22.34 4.03
N TYR A 108 8.57 -21.85 3.22
CA TYR A 108 9.49 -22.63 2.38
C TYR A 108 10.94 -22.10 2.47
N PRO A 109 11.63 -22.28 3.61
CA PRO A 109 12.97 -21.71 3.84
C PRO A 109 14.01 -22.07 2.77
N ALA A 110 13.94 -23.28 2.19
CA ALA A 110 14.86 -23.75 1.15
C ALA A 110 14.80 -22.93 -0.16
N LEU A 111 13.70 -22.18 -0.37
CA LEU A 111 13.50 -21.35 -1.56
C LEU A 111 14.04 -19.92 -1.40
N THR A 112 14.41 -19.51 -0.18
CA THR A 112 14.84 -18.13 0.10
C THR A 112 16.10 -17.72 -0.66
N LYS A 113 16.99 -18.68 -0.92
CA LYS A 113 18.24 -18.48 -1.68
C LYS A 113 18.03 -17.98 -3.12
N TYR A 114 16.81 -18.07 -3.65
CA TYR A 114 16.49 -17.59 -4.99
C TYR A 114 15.99 -16.14 -5.03
N PHE A 115 15.80 -15.50 -3.87
CA PHE A 115 15.37 -14.10 -3.80
C PHE A 115 16.57 -13.15 -3.69
N ARG A 116 16.54 -12.07 -4.47
CA ARG A 116 17.44 -10.91 -4.36
C ARG A 116 16.67 -9.68 -3.89
N VAL A 117 16.16 -9.74 -2.65
CA VAL A 117 15.41 -8.63 -2.05
C VAL A 117 16.33 -7.62 -1.38
N VAL A 118 15.90 -6.36 -1.35
CA VAL A 118 16.51 -5.32 -0.52
C VAL A 118 15.72 -5.20 0.78
N ASP A 119 16.39 -5.31 1.93
CA ASP A 119 15.71 -5.17 3.22
C ASP A 119 15.12 -3.76 3.37
N VAL A 120 13.82 -3.70 3.64
CA VAL A 120 13.09 -2.42 3.77
C VAL A 120 13.29 -1.75 5.12
N ARG A 121 13.92 -2.45 6.08
CA ARG A 121 14.25 -1.98 7.42
C ARG A 121 15.64 -1.36 7.50
N GLU A 122 16.49 -1.65 6.52
CA GLU A 122 17.83 -1.08 6.44
C GLU A 122 17.81 0.32 5.80
N PRO A 123 18.68 1.24 6.24
CA PRO A 123 18.83 2.53 5.60
C PRO A 123 19.18 2.38 4.12
N VAL A 124 18.47 3.11 3.28
CA VAL A 124 18.67 3.10 1.84
C VAL A 124 19.81 4.04 1.48
N ASP A 125 20.86 3.49 0.84
CA ASP A 125 21.89 4.30 0.19
C ASP A 125 21.43 4.68 -1.23
N LEU A 126 20.99 5.93 -1.38
CA LEU A 126 20.50 6.48 -2.65
C LEU A 126 21.60 6.69 -3.69
N LEU A 127 22.87 6.62 -3.29
CA LEU A 127 24.02 6.83 -4.18
C LEU A 127 24.59 5.51 -4.72
N LYS A 128 24.16 4.38 -4.17
CA LYS A 128 24.55 3.04 -4.61
C LYS A 128 23.77 2.67 -5.87
N ARG A 129 24.43 2.77 -7.03
CA ARG A 129 23.90 2.34 -8.33
C ARG A 129 24.05 0.83 -8.53
#